data_AF-A0A2M9M4Q8-F1
#
_entry.id   AF-A0A2M9M4Q8-F1
#
_cell.length_a   1.000
_cell.length_b   1.000
_cell.length_c   1.000
_cell.angle_alpha   90.00
_cell.angle_beta   90.00
_cell.angle_gamma   90.00
#
_symmetry.space_group_name_H-M   'P 1'
#
loop_
_entity.id
_entity.type
_entity.pdbx_description
1 polymer ?
#
loop_
_entity_poly.entity_id
_entity_poly.type
_entity_poly.pdbx_seq_one_letter_code
_entity_poly.pdbx_strand_id
1 'polypeptide(L)'
;MNVTPNSGETISAPPPHEAYANAPDLRREIHQVLALGAERDGRRARPVTDPPVDAAAAERAWRLRRAALMDRMALDDPGPGPVAAAEATAEQLVLHDRRHPDLVAGPHHPDTITLAPGHRHYVRQEYAAWTAAGRPGI
;
A
#
# COMPACT_ATOMS: atom_id res chain seq x y z
N MET A 1 -18.59 16.39 -32.27
CA MET A 1 -17.56 16.53 -31.22
C MET A 1 -17.79 15.38 -30.24
N ASN A 2 -16.97 14.33 -30.31
CA ASN A 2 -17.14 13.14 -29.46
C ASN A 2 -16.54 13.41 -28.08
N VAL A 3 -17.38 13.44 -27.05
CA VAL A 3 -16.96 13.40 -25.66
C VAL A 3 -16.56 11.95 -25.36
N THR A 4 -15.26 11.69 -25.20
CA THR A 4 -14.77 10.43 -24.64
C THR A 4 -15.10 10.39 -23.14
N PRO A 5 -15.73 9.33 -22.62
CA PRO A 5 -15.96 9.22 -21.20
C PRO A 5 -14.66 8.76 -20.54
N ASN A 6 -13.97 9.67 -19.86
CA ASN A 6 -12.98 9.31 -18.83
C ASN A 6 -13.74 8.80 -17.59
N SER A 7 -14.43 7.67 -17.72
CA SER A 7 -15.06 6.99 -16.60
C SER A 7 -14.17 5.83 -16.17
N GLY A 8 -12.90 6.13 -15.86
CA GLY A 8 -12.17 5.30 -14.93
C GLY A 8 -12.90 5.45 -13.60
N GLU A 9 -13.53 4.37 -13.12
CA GLU A 9 -14.27 4.36 -11.87
C GLU A 9 -13.44 5.03 -10.78
N THR A 10 -13.88 6.20 -10.33
CA THR A 10 -13.27 6.88 -9.20
C THR A 10 -13.56 6.03 -7.98
N ILE A 11 -12.63 5.15 -7.64
CA ILE A 11 -12.65 4.35 -6.41
C ILE A 11 -13.02 5.28 -5.26
N SER A 12 -14.14 5.00 -4.60
CA SER A 12 -14.53 5.71 -3.38
C SER A 12 -13.69 5.17 -2.22
N ALA A 13 -12.41 5.52 -2.23
CA ALA A 13 -11.52 5.17 -1.13
C ALA A 13 -11.78 6.08 0.08
N PRO A 14 -11.59 5.58 1.31
CA PRO A 14 -11.69 6.42 2.50
C PRO A 14 -10.74 7.63 2.40
N PRO A 15 -11.15 8.79 2.93
CA PRO A 15 -10.28 9.96 2.98
C PRO A 15 -9.00 9.64 3.79
N PRO A 16 -7.87 10.32 3.51
CA PRO A 16 -6.59 9.93 4.10
C PRO A 16 -6.56 9.85 5.63
N HIS A 17 -7.28 10.74 6.31
CA HIS A 17 -7.34 10.75 7.77
C HIS A 17 -8.05 9.52 8.35
N GLU A 18 -9.07 8.99 7.66
CA GLU A 18 -9.72 7.72 8.03
C GLU A 18 -8.84 6.53 7.66
N ALA A 19 -8.30 6.52 6.44
CA ALA A 19 -7.47 5.42 5.94
C ALA A 19 -6.25 5.15 6.82
N TYR A 20 -5.63 6.22 7.34
CA TYR A 20 -4.41 6.16 8.14
C TYR A 20 -4.62 6.43 9.63
N ALA A 21 -5.86 6.39 10.12
CA ALA A 21 -6.18 6.68 11.53
C ALA A 21 -5.40 5.80 12.52
N ASN A 22 -5.13 4.54 12.13
CA ASN A 22 -4.42 3.55 12.94
C ASN A 22 -2.97 3.35 12.52
N ALA A 23 -2.45 4.19 11.62
CA ALA A 23 -1.09 4.06 11.13
C ALA A 23 -0.08 4.49 12.22
N PRO A 24 1.07 3.80 12.36
CA PRO A 24 2.13 4.25 13.25
C PRO A 24 2.63 5.66 12.90
N ASP A 25 3.30 6.30 13.85
CA ASP A 25 4.01 7.55 13.58
C ASP A 25 5.03 7.36 12.43
N LEU A 26 5.25 8.44 11.67
CA LEU A 26 6.00 8.35 10.40
C LEU A 26 7.41 7.80 10.61
N ARG A 27 8.09 8.21 11.70
CA ARG A 27 9.45 7.77 12.01
C ARG A 27 9.49 6.27 12.34
N ARG A 28 8.57 5.78 13.16
CA ARG A 28 8.43 4.33 13.43
C ARG A 28 8.12 3.55 12.16
N GLU A 29 7.19 4.03 11.34
CA GLU A 29 6.82 3.35 10.09
C GLU A 29 8.01 3.26 9.13
N ILE A 30 8.80 4.32 8.98
CA ILE A 30 10.04 4.32 8.16
C ILE A 30 10.98 3.21 8.64
N HIS A 31 11.27 3.13 9.94
CA HIS A 31 12.16 2.09 10.47
C HIS A 31 11.62 0.68 10.23
N GLN A 32 10.32 0.47 10.41
CA GLN A 32 9.69 -0.84 10.21
C GLN A 32 9.70 -1.26 8.73
N VAL A 33 9.37 -0.35 7.79
CA VAL A 33 9.41 -0.62 6.35
C VAL A 33 10.83 -0.94 5.87
N LEU A 34 11.85 -0.23 6.40
CA LEU A 34 13.25 -0.50 6.09
C LEU A 34 13.71 -1.88 6.62
N ALA A 35 13.31 -2.23 7.85
CA ALA A 35 13.64 -3.52 8.44
C ALA A 35 13.03 -4.69 7.65
N LEU A 36 11.73 -4.60 7.32
CA LEU A 36 11.03 -5.60 6.50
C LEU A 36 11.64 -5.73 5.11
N GLY A 37 12.04 -4.61 4.50
CA GLY A 37 12.74 -4.62 3.21
C GLY A 37 14.10 -5.33 3.28
N ALA A 38 14.87 -5.10 4.35
CA ALA A 38 16.15 -5.76 4.55
C ALA A 38 16.01 -7.27 4.80
N GLU A 39 14.98 -7.70 5.53
CA GLU A 39 14.66 -9.12 5.72
C GLU A 39 14.30 -9.79 4.39
N ARG A 40 13.45 -9.14 3.58
CA ARG A 40 13.08 -9.61 2.23
C ARG A 40 14.30 -9.78 1.32
N ASP A 41 15.21 -8.81 1.36
CA ASP A 41 16.44 -8.81 0.55
C ASP A 41 17.48 -9.84 1.05
N GLY A 42 17.20 -10.58 2.12
CA GLY A 42 18.17 -11.47 2.76
C GLY A 42 19.32 -10.76 3.46
N ARG A 43 19.24 -9.42 3.58
CA ARG A 43 20.23 -8.58 4.27
C ARG A 43 20.12 -8.62 5.78
N ARG A 44 19.02 -9.18 6.29
CA ARG A 44 18.79 -9.43 7.72
C ARG A 44 18.15 -10.81 7.90
N ALA A 45 18.72 -11.62 8.80
CA ALA A 45 18.11 -12.89 9.16
C ALA A 45 16.89 -12.64 10.06
N ARG A 46 15.77 -13.30 9.74
CA ARG A 46 14.64 -13.39 10.64
C ARG A 46 15.02 -14.22 11.87
N PRO A 47 14.62 -13.85 13.10
CA PRO A 47 14.81 -14.70 14.26
C PRO A 47 14.21 -16.09 14.00
N VAL A 48 14.99 -17.15 14.24
CA VAL A 48 14.59 -18.55 14.04
C VAL A 48 13.36 -18.94 14.89
N THR A 49 13.05 -18.15 15.92
CA THR A 49 11.92 -18.36 16.83
C THR A 49 10.57 -17.91 16.29
N ASP A 50 10.54 -17.16 15.19
CA ASP A 50 9.28 -16.70 14.62
C ASP A 50 8.58 -17.81 13.85
N PRO A 51 7.24 -17.90 13.92
CA PRO A 51 6.48 -18.78 13.05
C PRO A 51 6.80 -18.50 11.57
N PRO A 52 6.81 -19.52 10.71
CA PRO A 52 6.93 -19.31 9.28
C PRO A 52 5.77 -18.45 8.80
N VAL A 53 6.09 -17.26 8.29
CA VAL A 53 5.12 -16.38 7.63
C VAL A 53 5.12 -16.74 6.16
N ASP A 54 3.92 -16.84 5.57
CA ASP A 54 3.77 -16.95 4.12
C ASP A 54 4.54 -15.80 3.45
N ALA A 55 5.53 -16.16 2.62
CA ALA A 55 6.42 -15.21 1.97
C ALA A 55 5.66 -14.22 1.07
N ALA A 56 4.59 -14.67 0.41
CA ALA A 56 3.77 -13.81 -0.44
C ALA A 56 2.95 -12.82 0.42
N ALA A 57 2.39 -13.28 1.54
CA ALA A 57 1.69 -12.40 2.48
C ALA A 57 2.63 -11.39 3.16
N ALA A 58 3.85 -11.80 3.50
CA ALA A 58 4.87 -10.92 4.07
C ALA A 58 5.35 -9.87 3.06
N GLU A 59 5.62 -10.29 1.81
CA GLU A 59 5.98 -9.38 0.73
C GLU A 59 4.86 -8.37 0.47
N ARG A 60 3.61 -8.85 0.42
CA ARG A 60 2.45 -7.99 0.24
C ARG A 60 2.31 -6.96 1.36
N ALA A 61 2.42 -7.40 2.62
CA ALA A 61 2.35 -6.50 3.77
C ALA A 61 3.44 -5.42 3.69
N TRP A 62 4.67 -5.79 3.33
CA TRP A 62 5.75 -4.81 3.12
C TRP A 62 5.42 -3.81 2.00
N ARG A 63 4.93 -4.28 0.84
CA ARG A 63 4.54 -3.42 -0.30
C ARG A 63 3.44 -2.44 0.09
N LEU A 64 2.40 -2.92 0.77
CA LEU A 64 1.28 -2.10 1.24
C LEU A 64 1.76 -1.01 2.20
N ARG A 65 2.56 -1.37 3.20
CA ARG A 65 3.11 -0.43 4.17
C ARG A 65 4.03 0.60 3.53
N ARG A 66 4.88 0.18 2.58
CA ARG A 66 5.73 1.10 1.80
C ARG A 66 4.91 2.09 0.98
N ALA A 67 3.87 1.62 0.27
CA ALA A 67 3.01 2.48 -0.53
C ALA A 67 2.22 3.47 0.34
N ALA A 68 1.67 3.01 1.48
CA ALA A 68 0.97 3.87 2.44
C ALA A 68 1.91 4.92 3.07
N LEU A 69 3.15 4.55 3.37
CA LEU A 69 4.16 5.49 3.87
C LEU A 69 4.46 6.59 2.85
N MET A 70 4.67 6.23 1.58
CA MET A 70 4.92 7.23 0.53
C MET A 70 3.69 8.10 0.28
N ASP A 71 2.47 7.54 0.31
CA ASP A 71 1.24 8.34 0.19
C ASP A 71 1.11 9.37 1.32
N ARG A 72 1.40 8.97 2.56
CA ARG A 72 1.41 9.86 3.73
C ARG A 72 2.46 10.96 3.61
N MET A 73 3.68 10.64 3.16
CA MET A 73 4.72 11.65 2.91
C MET A 73 4.31 12.65 1.83
N ALA A 74 3.66 12.19 0.75
CA ALA A 74 3.17 13.05 -0.32
C ALA A 74 1.96 13.90 0.08
N LEU A 75 1.22 13.51 1.13
CA LEU A 75 0.14 14.31 1.70
C LEU A 75 0.67 15.39 2.65
N ASP A 76 1.73 15.08 3.40
CA ASP A 76 2.36 15.99 4.36
C ASP A 76 3.19 17.09 3.66
N ASP A 77 3.99 16.69 2.66
CA ASP A 77 4.78 17.60 1.82
C ASP A 77 4.55 17.27 0.33
N PRO A 78 3.58 17.92 -0.34
CA PRO A 78 3.13 17.57 -1.70
C PRO A 78 4.09 18.09 -2.80
N GLY A 79 5.38 17.80 -2.67
CA GLY A 79 6.37 18.05 -3.70
C GLY A 79 6.31 17.04 -4.86
N PRO A 80 6.85 17.38 -6.05
CA PRO A 80 6.87 16.47 -7.21
C PRO A 80 7.55 15.12 -6.91
N GLY A 81 8.60 15.13 -6.09
CA GLY A 81 9.33 13.92 -5.68
C GLY A 81 8.47 12.97 -4.84
N PRO A 82 7.97 13.40 -3.67
CA PRO A 82 7.06 12.60 -2.84
C PRO A 82 5.84 12.07 -3.60
N VAL A 83 5.19 12.90 -4.43
CA VAL A 83 4.03 12.49 -5.22
C VAL A 83 4.40 11.38 -6.21
N ALA A 84 5.48 11.55 -6.98
CA ALA A 84 5.92 10.51 -7.92
C ALA A 84 6.32 9.20 -7.21
N ALA A 85 6.96 9.29 -6.04
CA ALA A 85 7.29 8.11 -5.24
C ALA A 85 6.04 7.39 -4.72
N ALA A 86 5.01 8.12 -4.29
CA ALA A 86 3.73 7.55 -3.89
C ALA A 86 3.04 6.84 -5.05
N GLU A 87 3.00 7.45 -6.24
CA GLU A 87 2.41 6.84 -7.43
C GLU A 87 3.15 5.57 -7.86
N ALA A 88 4.48 5.61 -7.93
CA ALA A 88 5.29 4.47 -8.33
C ALA A 88 5.16 3.29 -7.35
N THR A 89 5.12 3.56 -6.04
CA THR A 89 4.95 2.50 -5.04
C THR A 89 3.53 1.96 -5.00
N ALA A 90 2.52 2.79 -5.25
CA ALA A 90 1.13 2.36 -5.40
C ALA A 90 0.93 1.46 -6.63
N GLU A 91 1.54 1.80 -7.77
CA GLU A 91 1.53 0.95 -8.97
C GLU A 91 2.19 -0.41 -8.71
N GLN A 92 3.33 -0.43 -8.02
CA GLN A 92 4.02 -1.68 -7.64
C GLN A 92 3.16 -2.60 -6.75
N LEU A 93 2.32 -2.01 -5.90
CA LEU A 93 1.34 -2.76 -5.10
C LEU A 93 0.25 -3.34 -6.00
N VAL A 94 -0.38 -2.51 -6.85
CA VAL A 94 -1.43 -2.95 -7.77
C VAL A 94 -0.94 -4.10 -8.66
N LEU A 95 0.24 -3.98 -9.26
CA LEU A 95 0.81 -5.03 -10.12
C LEU A 95 1.15 -6.33 -9.39
N HIS A 96 1.48 -6.24 -8.09
CA HIS A 96 1.65 -7.42 -7.26
C HIS A 96 0.29 -8.08 -7.01
N ASP A 97 -0.74 -7.28 -6.72
CA ASP A 97 -2.06 -7.78 -6.32
C ASP A 97 -2.84 -8.39 -7.47
N ARG A 98 -2.62 -7.90 -8.70
CA ARG A 98 -3.12 -8.57 -9.91
C ARG A 98 -2.60 -10.00 -10.06
N ARG A 99 -1.39 -10.27 -9.54
CA ARG A 99 -0.77 -11.61 -9.55
C ARG A 99 -1.14 -12.45 -8.33
N HIS A 100 -1.63 -11.82 -7.28
CA HIS A 100 -1.98 -12.44 -5.99
C HIS A 100 -3.33 -11.91 -5.46
N PRO A 101 -4.43 -12.14 -6.20
CA PRO A 101 -5.74 -11.55 -5.88
C PRO A 101 -6.32 -12.06 -4.56
N ASP A 102 -5.91 -13.27 -4.13
CA ASP A 102 -6.30 -13.90 -2.86
C ASP A 102 -5.81 -13.15 -1.62
N LEU A 103 -4.82 -12.26 -1.78
CA LEU A 103 -4.23 -11.53 -0.68
C LEU A 103 -4.83 -10.12 -0.49
N VAL A 104 -5.72 -9.67 -1.40
CA VAL A 104 -6.38 -8.36 -1.37
C VAL A 104 -7.37 -8.27 -0.20
N ALA A 105 -7.45 -7.11 0.45
CA ALA A 105 -8.29 -6.91 1.63
C ALA A 105 -9.46 -5.96 1.39
N GLY A 106 -9.30 -4.98 0.49
CA GLY A 106 -10.30 -3.94 0.23
C GLY A 106 -11.39 -4.36 -0.77
N PRO A 107 -12.47 -3.56 -0.85
CA PRO A 107 -13.64 -3.89 -1.67
C PRO A 107 -13.42 -3.74 -3.18
N HIS A 108 -12.47 -2.91 -3.62
CA HIS A 108 -12.20 -2.69 -5.04
C HIS A 108 -11.01 -3.53 -5.50
N HIS A 109 -11.20 -4.36 -6.53
CA HIS A 109 -10.16 -5.25 -7.06
C HIS A 109 -9.07 -4.45 -7.81
N PRO A 110 -7.78 -4.84 -7.78
CA PRO A 110 -6.71 -4.16 -8.51
C PRO A 110 -6.91 -4.08 -10.03
N ASP A 111 -7.76 -4.94 -10.61
CA ASP A 111 -8.09 -4.91 -12.04
C ASP A 111 -9.07 -3.81 -12.43
N THR A 112 -9.86 -3.28 -11.48
CA THR A 112 -10.75 -2.14 -11.75
C THR A 112 -9.99 -0.82 -11.80
N ILE A 113 -8.72 -0.82 -11.39
CA ILE A 113 -7.86 0.36 -11.32
C ILE A 113 -7.19 0.61 -12.68
N THR A 114 -7.84 1.42 -13.51
CA THR A 114 -7.42 1.64 -14.91
C THR A 114 -6.51 2.85 -15.11
N LEU A 115 -6.42 3.76 -14.13
CA LEU A 115 -5.67 5.02 -14.24
C LEU A 115 -4.79 5.29 -13.01
N ALA A 116 -3.65 5.96 -13.23
CA ALA A 116 -2.67 6.26 -12.18
C ALA A 116 -3.23 7.02 -10.95
N PRO A 117 -4.15 8.01 -11.09
CA PRO A 117 -4.79 8.63 -9.92
C PRO A 117 -5.58 7.65 -9.04
N GLY A 118 -6.02 6.51 -9.60
CA GLY A 118 -6.70 5.45 -8.87
C GLY A 118 -5.77 4.60 -8.00
N HIS A 119 -4.45 4.57 -8.28
CA HIS A 119 -3.51 3.74 -7.51
C HIS A 119 -3.38 4.20 -6.06
N ARG A 120 -3.36 5.52 -5.80
CA ARG A 120 -3.28 6.04 -4.42
C ARG A 120 -4.56 5.80 -3.64
N HIS A 121 -5.72 5.89 -4.29
CA HIS A 121 -7.01 5.51 -3.68
C HIS A 121 -7.05 4.01 -3.35
N TYR A 122 -6.53 3.17 -4.26
CA TYR A 122 -6.37 1.75 -4.01
C TYR A 122 -5.50 1.47 -2.77
N VAL A 123 -4.37 2.17 -2.59
CA VAL A 123 -3.54 2.02 -1.38
C VAL A 123 -4.33 2.33 -0.11
N ARG A 124 -5.14 3.39 -0.11
CA ARG A 124 -5.92 3.82 1.06
C ARG A 124 -6.99 2.81 1.44
N GLN A 125 -7.74 2.27 0.49
CA GLN A 125 -8.73 1.23 0.80
C GLN A 125 -8.09 -0.06 1.32
N GLU A 126 -6.97 -0.49 0.72
CA GLU A 126 -6.27 -1.71 1.12
C GLU A 126 -5.70 -1.55 2.53
N TYR A 127 -5.11 -0.40 2.82
CA TYR A 127 -4.53 -0.14 4.15
C TYR A 127 -5.60 -0.08 5.23
N ALA A 128 -6.73 0.60 4.95
CA ALA A 128 -7.86 0.68 5.86
C ALA A 128 -8.42 -0.72 6.16
N ALA A 129 -8.69 -1.52 5.12
CA ALA A 129 -9.22 -2.87 5.27
C ALA A 129 -8.24 -3.83 5.97
N TRP A 130 -6.96 -3.78 5.59
CA TRP A 130 -5.90 -4.57 6.20
C TRP A 130 -5.77 -4.29 7.70
N THR A 131 -5.84 -3.02 8.10
CA THR A 131 -5.76 -2.64 9.50
C THR A 131 -7.03 -3.03 10.27
N ALA A 132 -8.21 -2.85 9.68
CA ALA A 132 -9.49 -3.23 10.26
C ALA A 132 -9.60 -4.74 10.51
N ALA A 133 -8.96 -5.57 9.67
CA ALA A 133 -8.89 -7.02 9.83
C ALA A 133 -8.01 -7.49 11.01
N GLY A 134 -7.52 -6.58 11.86
CA GLY A 134 -6.66 -6.94 12.98
C GLY A 134 -5.31 -7.48 12.52
N ARG A 135 -4.81 -7.03 11.37
CA ARG A 135 -3.41 -7.20 10.95
C ARG A 135 -2.62 -5.92 11.25
N PRO A 136 -2.47 -5.51 12.52
CA PRO A 136 -1.60 -4.41 12.83
C PRO A 136 -0.16 -4.83 12.49
N GLY A 137 0.57 -3.94 11.84
CA GLY A 137 2.02 -4.00 11.94
C GLY A 137 2.39 -3.99 13.42
N ILE A 138 2.88 -5.13 13.91
CA ILE A 138 3.57 -5.33 15.20
C ILE A 138 4.15 -4.04 15.83
#